data_AF-A0A534MEQ1-F1
#
_entry.id   AF-A0A534MEQ1-F1
#
_cell.length_a   1.000
_cell.length_b   1.000
_cell.length_c   1.000
_cell.angle_alpha   90.00
_cell.angle_beta   90.00
_cell.angle_gamma   90.00
#
_symmetry.space_group_name_H-M   'P 1'
#
loop_
_entity.id
_entity.type
_entity.pdbx_description
1 polymer ?
#
loop_
_entity_poly.entity_id
_entity_poly.type
_entity_poly.pdbx_seq_one_letter_code
_entity_poly.pdbx_strand_id
1 'polypeptide(L)'
;MKAPTVKGAEIRAPMIGRDSAILTREALAFLADLHRHFNRTRQDLLHRRAERQVRIDRGDMLDFLPETASVREGSWKIGPLPADLHDRKVEITGPTDRKM
;
A
#
# COMPACT_ATOMS: atom_id res chain seq x y z
N MET A 1 22.70 8.80 -17.47
CA MET A 1 23.37 7.79 -16.62
C MET A 1 22.78 6.43 -16.94
N LYS A 2 23.54 5.33 -16.86
CA LYS A 2 23.01 3.98 -17.10
C LYS A 2 22.21 3.51 -15.88
N ALA A 3 21.02 2.96 -16.11
CA ALA A 3 20.17 2.46 -15.05
C ALA A 3 20.79 1.26 -14.32
N PRO A 4 20.71 1.17 -12.98
CA PRO A 4 21.11 -0.03 -12.27
C PRO A 4 20.21 -1.20 -12.66
N THR A 5 20.82 -2.37 -12.85
CA THR A 5 20.10 -3.60 -13.21
C THR A 5 19.96 -4.50 -11.99
N VAL A 6 18.72 -4.91 -11.70
CA VAL A 6 18.37 -5.82 -10.60
C VAL A 6 17.53 -6.97 -11.17
N LYS A 7 17.78 -8.21 -10.73
CA LYS A 7 17.03 -9.38 -11.21
C LYS A 7 15.53 -9.23 -10.89
N GLY A 8 14.70 -9.29 -11.93
CA GLY A 8 13.25 -9.17 -11.81
C GLY A 8 12.73 -7.74 -11.68
N ALA A 9 13.55 -6.72 -11.96
CA ALA A 9 13.14 -5.32 -12.06
C ALA A 9 13.71 -4.68 -13.32
N GLU A 10 12.88 -3.92 -14.03
CA GLU A 10 13.23 -3.22 -15.27
C GLU A 10 12.75 -1.77 -15.18
N ILE A 11 13.64 -0.82 -15.46
CA ILE A 11 13.26 0.60 -15.63
C ILE A 11 12.98 0.84 -17.11
N ARG A 12 11.72 1.14 -17.43
CA ARG A 12 11.26 1.35 -18.82
C ARG A 12 11.35 2.80 -19.30
N ALA A 13 11.36 3.75 -18.38
CA ALA A 13 11.48 5.17 -18.69
C ALA A 13 12.95 5.62 -18.70
N PRO A 14 13.32 6.65 -19.48
CA PRO A 14 14.63 7.28 -19.34
C PRO A 14 14.82 7.85 -17.93
N MET A 15 15.98 7.60 -17.32
CA MET A 15 16.31 8.23 -16.04
C MET A 15 16.65 9.71 -16.23
N ILE A 16 15.93 10.58 -15.54
CA ILE A 16 16.05 12.04 -15.61
C ILE A 16 16.25 12.66 -14.22
N GLY A 17 16.73 13.91 -14.19
CA GLY A 17 16.83 14.68 -12.95
C GLY A 17 17.56 13.95 -11.82
N ARG A 18 16.85 13.67 -10.72
CA ARG A 18 17.39 13.01 -9.51
C ARG A 18 17.04 11.53 -9.41
N ASP A 19 16.56 10.89 -10.48
CA ASP A 19 16.14 9.48 -10.44
C ASP A 19 17.24 8.55 -9.93
N SER A 20 18.52 8.84 -10.23
CA SER A 20 19.66 8.04 -9.75
C SER A 20 19.87 8.09 -8.24
N ALA A 21 19.40 9.16 -7.58
CA ALA A 21 19.46 9.28 -6.12
C ALA A 21 18.34 8.48 -5.43
N ILE A 22 17.25 8.19 -6.14
CA ILE A 22 16.07 7.48 -5.60
C ILE A 22 16.11 5.99 -6.00
N LEU A 23 16.32 5.71 -7.28
CA LEU A 23 16.36 4.38 -7.86
C LEU A 23 17.79 3.80 -7.79
N THR A 24 18.34 3.79 -6.59
CA THR A 24 19.63 3.13 -6.32
C THR A 24 19.49 1.62 -6.49
N ARG A 25 20.63 0.92 -6.58
CA ARG A 25 20.63 -0.54 -6.73
C ARG A 25 19.94 -1.23 -5.55
N GLU A 26 20.20 -0.74 -4.34
CA GLU A 26 19.65 -1.25 -3.08
C GLU A 26 18.14 -1.01 -3.01
N ALA A 27 17.69 0.20 -3.37
CA ALA A 27 16.27 0.53 -3.42
C ALA A 27 15.52 -0.36 -4.42
N LEU A 28 16.07 -0.57 -5.61
CA LEU A 28 15.47 -1.47 -6.62
C LEU A 28 15.46 -2.93 -6.17
N ALA A 29 16.51 -3.40 -5.50
CA ALA A 29 16.55 -4.75 -4.92
C ALA A 29 15.43 -4.93 -3.89
N PHE A 30 15.28 -3.96 -2.98
CA PHE A 30 14.23 -3.95 -1.98
C PHE A 30 12.82 -3.92 -2.61
N LEU A 31 12.58 -3.05 -3.60
CA LEU A 31 11.31 -3.01 -4.32
C LEU A 31 10.99 -4.33 -5.03
N ALA A 32 12.00 -4.97 -5.63
CA ALA A 32 11.84 -6.26 -6.28
C ALA A 32 11.48 -7.35 -5.27
N ASP A 33 12.05 -7.32 -4.06
CA ASP A 33 11.67 -8.21 -2.96
C ASP A 33 10.24 -7.96 -2.50
N LEU A 34 9.85 -6.72 -2.24
CA LEU A 34 8.46 -6.40 -1.86
C LEU A 34 7.46 -6.90 -2.91
N HIS A 35 7.77 -6.70 -4.20
CA HIS A 35 6.93 -7.18 -5.28
C HIS A 35 6.79 -8.71 -5.26
N ARG A 36 7.91 -9.44 -5.14
CA ARG A 36 7.91 -10.91 -5.08
C ARG A 36 7.07 -11.45 -3.91
N HIS A 37 7.19 -10.83 -2.75
CA HIS A 37 6.50 -11.29 -1.54
C HIS A 37 5.01 -10.96 -1.53
N PHE A 38 4.62 -9.77 -2.00
CA PHE A 38 3.27 -9.24 -1.72
C PHE A 38 2.39 -9.04 -2.96
N ASN A 39 2.94 -9.02 -4.19
CA ASN A 39 2.12 -8.70 -5.36
C ASN A 39 1.05 -9.75 -5.64
N ARG A 40 1.30 -11.04 -5.35
CA ARG A 40 0.28 -12.10 -5.50
C ARG A 40 -0.95 -11.81 -4.63
N THR A 41 -0.74 -11.60 -3.33
CA THR A 41 -1.83 -11.25 -2.39
C THR A 41 -2.55 -9.96 -2.81
N ARG A 42 -1.82 -8.94 -3.28
CA ARG A 42 -2.44 -7.72 -3.79
C ARG A 42 -3.40 -8.00 -4.96
N GLN A 43 -3.00 -8.84 -5.91
CA GLN A 43 -3.85 -9.22 -7.04
C GLN A 43 -5.07 -10.04 -6.60
N ASP A 44 -4.87 -11.01 -5.70
CA ASP A 44 -5.96 -11.81 -5.15
C ASP A 44 -7.01 -10.93 -4.43
N LEU A 45 -6.56 -9.90 -3.70
CA LEU A 45 -7.45 -8.94 -3.04
C LEU A 45 -8.22 -8.07 -4.04
N LEU A 46 -7.62 -7.69 -5.18
CA LEU A 46 -8.33 -6.97 -6.24
C LEU A 46 -9.41 -7.85 -6.88
N HIS A 47 -9.13 -9.14 -7.09
CA HIS A 47 -10.12 -10.09 -7.58
C HIS A 47 -11.30 -10.21 -6.61
N ARG A 48 -11.02 -10.38 -5.31
CA ARG A 48 -12.04 -10.44 -4.25
C ARG A 48 -12.93 -9.19 -4.19
N ARG A 49 -12.38 -8.00 -4.51
CA ARG A 49 -13.18 -6.77 -4.60
C ARG A 49 -14.19 -6.86 -5.74
N ALA A 50 -13.77 -7.34 -6.91
CA ALA A 50 -14.68 -7.53 -8.05
C ALA A 50 -15.76 -8.59 -7.72
N GLU A 51 -15.38 -9.71 -7.10
CA GLU A 51 -16.34 -10.74 -6.67
C GLU A 51 -17.35 -10.18 -5.66
N ARG A 52 -16.89 -9.38 -4.68
CA ARG A 52 -17.78 -8.75 -3.70
C ARG A 52 -18.75 -7.79 -4.38
N GLN A 53 -18.29 -7.01 -5.36
CA GLN A 53 -19.16 -6.11 -6.12
C GLN A 53 -20.26 -6.88 -6.86
N VAL A 54 -19.91 -7.97 -7.55
CA VAL A 54 -20.90 -8.82 -8.26
C VAL A 54 -21.97 -9.35 -7.31
N ARG A 55 -21.61 -9.71 -6.06
CA ARG A 55 -22.59 -10.12 -5.06
C ARG A 55 -23.52 -8.99 -4.65
N ILE A 56 -22.96 -7.79 -4.41
CA ILE A 56 -23.74 -6.60 -4.04
C ILE A 56 -24.73 -6.23 -5.16
N ASP A 57 -24.28 -6.27 -6.41
CA ASP A 57 -25.13 -5.98 -7.57
C ASP A 57 -26.29 -6.98 -7.72
N ARG A 58 -26.16 -8.18 -7.14
CA ARG A 58 -27.20 -9.23 -7.09
C ARG A 58 -28.12 -9.12 -5.87
N GLY A 59 -27.94 -8.11 -5.02
CA GLY A 59 -28.78 -7.84 -3.87
C GLY A 59 -28.17 -8.17 -2.51
N ASP A 60 -26.91 -8.63 -2.43
CA ASP A 60 -26.22 -8.71 -1.14
C ASP A 60 -26.05 -7.30 -0.56
N MET A 61 -26.50 -7.11 0.69
CA MET A 61 -26.32 -5.84 1.39
C MET A 61 -24.99 -5.78 2.14
N LEU A 62 -24.52 -4.56 2.41
CA LEU A 62 -23.42 -4.32 3.33
C LEU A 62 -23.95 -4.37 4.77
N ASP A 63 -23.35 -5.22 5.59
CA ASP A 63 -23.63 -5.32 7.01
C ASP A 63 -22.41 -5.87 7.76
N PHE A 64 -22.45 -5.86 9.09
CA PHE A 64 -21.41 -6.43 9.94
C PHE A 64 -21.30 -7.94 9.75
N LEU A 65 -20.05 -8.40 9.58
CA LEU A 65 -19.73 -9.82 9.45
C LEU A 65 -19.92 -10.54 10.80
N PRO A 66 -20.80 -11.57 10.88
CA PRO A 66 -20.99 -12.34 12.11
C PRO A 66 -19.70 -13.01 12.60
N GLU A 67 -18.85 -13.48 11.68
CA GLU A 67 -17.60 -14.18 11.98
C GLU A 67 -16.55 -13.31 12.71
N THR A 68 -16.71 -11.98 12.72
CA THR A 68 -15.82 -11.05 13.42
C THR A 68 -16.45 -10.42 14.68
N ALA A 69 -17.59 -10.93 15.15
CA ALA A 69 -18.27 -10.40 16.35
C ALA A 69 -17.36 -10.42 17.58
N SER A 70 -16.64 -11.52 17.82
CA SER A 70 -15.72 -11.65 18.96
C SER A 70 -14.59 -10.62 18.96
N VAL A 71 -14.15 -10.16 17.79
CA VAL A 71 -13.13 -9.10 17.68
C VAL A 71 -13.72 -7.74 18.04
N ARG A 72 -14.97 -7.47 17.65
CA ARG A 72 -15.67 -6.21 17.97
C ARG A 72 -16.07 -6.10 19.44
N GLU A 73 -16.43 -7.23 20.04
CA GLU A 73 -16.86 -7.34 21.44
C GLU A 73 -15.68 -7.55 22.41
N GLY A 74 -14.49 -7.87 21.89
CA GLY A 74 -13.30 -8.11 22.69
C GLY A 74 -12.70 -6.83 23.28
N SER A 75 -12.03 -6.97 24.43
CA SER A 75 -11.28 -5.88 25.06
C SER A 75 -9.83 -5.88 24.56
N TRP A 76 -9.51 -5.03 23.59
CA TRP A 76 -8.17 -4.86 23.05
C TRP A 76 -7.89 -3.40 22.70
N LYS A 77 -6.60 -3.07 22.51
CA LYS A 77 -6.14 -1.76 22.05
C LYS A 77 -5.07 -1.96 20.98
N ILE A 78 -4.90 -0.96 20.12
CA ILE A 78 -3.75 -0.90 19.19
C ILE A 78 -2.43 -0.83 19.97
N GLY A 79 -1.31 -1.04 19.28
CA GLY A 79 0.02 -0.81 19.83
C GLY A 79 0.25 0.66 20.25
N PRO A 80 1.26 0.94 21.09
CA PRO A 80 1.55 2.29 21.56
C PRO A 80 1.85 3.24 20.38
N LEU A 81 1.36 4.47 20.48
CA LEU A 81 1.59 5.51 19.50
C LEU A 81 2.89 6.28 19.81
N PRO A 82 3.72 6.58 18.80
CA PRO A 82 4.85 7.50 18.97
C PRO A 82 4.34 8.91 19.31
N ALA A 83 5.14 9.68 20.05
CA ALA A 83 4.75 10.96 20.63
C ALA A 83 4.22 11.99 19.61
N ASP A 84 4.78 11.99 18.41
CA ASP A 84 4.42 12.85 17.28
C ASP A 84 3.05 12.56 16.67
N LEU A 85 2.42 11.42 16.98
CA LEU A 85 1.09 11.04 16.49
C LEU A 85 -0.04 11.23 17.52
N HIS A 86 0.24 11.74 18.73
CA HIS A 86 -0.80 11.95 19.75
C HIS A 86 -1.69 13.16 19.45
N ASP A 87 -1.17 14.18 18.76
CA ASP A 87 -1.89 15.41 18.45
C ASP A 87 -1.97 15.68 16.94
N ARG A 88 -3.06 15.21 16.33
CA ARG A 88 -3.34 15.36 14.88
C ARG A 88 -4.61 16.20 14.65
N LYS A 89 -4.82 17.25 15.47
CA LYS A 89 -6.03 18.08 15.44
C LYS A 89 -6.36 18.68 14.06
N VAL A 90 -5.33 18.98 13.27
CA VAL A 90 -5.47 19.48 11.91
C VAL A 90 -4.46 18.77 11.03
N GLU A 91 -4.93 18.23 9.91
CA GLU A 91 -4.10 17.63 8.86
C GLU A 91 -4.36 18.36 7.55
N ILE A 92 -3.29 18.67 6.82
CA ILE A 92 -3.37 19.23 5.48
C ILE A 92 -2.84 18.19 4.49
N THR A 93 -3.55 18.00 3.38
CA THR A 93 -3.13 17.12 2.29
C THR A 93 -2.74 17.96 1.07
N GLY A 94 -1.72 17.54 0.35
CA GLY A 94 -1.25 18.24 -0.86
C GLY A 94 -0.44 17.33 -1.77
N PRO A 95 -0.13 17.79 -2.99
CA PRO A 95 0.76 17.09 -3.90
C PRO A 95 2.19 17.01 -3.34
N THR A 96 3.01 16.10 -3.88
CA THR A 96 4.43 15.96 -3.49
C THR A 96 5.36 16.87 -4.30
N ASP A 97 4.84 17.95 -4.90
CA ASP A 97 5.69 18.88 -5.64
C ASP A 97 6.52 19.76 -4.68
N ARG A 98 7.61 20.35 -5.19
CA ARG A 98 8.59 21.04 -4.34
C ARG A 98 8.07 22.36 -3.74
N LYS A 99 7.05 22.97 -4.33
CA LYS A 99 6.58 24.32 -3.96
C LYS A 99 5.46 24.26 -2.92
N MET A 100 4.59 23.26 -3.03
CA MET A 100 3.55 22.95 -2.05
C MET A 100 4.13 22.39 -0.77
#